data_AF-A0A531N6K9-F1
#
_entry.id   AF-A0A531N6K9-F1
#
_cell.length_a   1.000
_cell.length_b   1.000
_cell.length_c   1.000
_cell.angle_alpha   90.00
_cell.angle_beta   90.00
_cell.angle_gamma   90.00
#
_symmetry.space_group_name_H-M   'P 1'
#
loop_
_entity.id
_entity.type
_entity.pdbx_description
1 polymer ?
#
loop_
_entity_poly.entity_id
_entity_poly.type
_entity_poly.pdbx_seq_one_letter_code
_entity_poly.pdbx_strand_id
1 'polypeptide(L)'
;MAKQACFIGTAGWGIPTRYGQDFPQPGSHLERYSRHFPIVEIDTSFYKPHRRETYERWAGAVPEHFRFAVKLPKAITHEHRLAGCDDLLESFLLQAEGLGAKLSVLLVQLPPSLSFEPDVASGFFDMASKRTQARLACEPRHPS
;
A
#
# COMPACT_ATOMS: atom_id res chain seq x y z
N MET A 1 28.94 -2.22 8.42
CA MET A 1 27.50 -1.89 8.46
C MET A 1 26.91 -2.24 7.12
N ALA A 2 25.94 -3.15 7.05
CA ALA A 2 25.29 -3.48 5.78
C ALA A 2 24.56 -2.21 5.26
N LYS A 3 24.79 -1.86 4.00
CA LYS A 3 24.19 -0.69 3.35
C LYS A 3 22.67 -0.85 3.42
N GLN A 4 21.97 0.07 4.09
CA GLN A 4 20.52 0.00 4.21
C GLN A 4 19.92 0.12 2.80
N ALA A 5 19.20 -0.91 2.36
CA ALA A 5 18.61 -0.94 1.03
C ALA A 5 17.47 0.10 0.96
N CYS A 6 17.63 1.13 0.13
CA CYS A 6 16.59 2.09 -0.18
C CYS A 6 15.83 1.61 -1.41
N PHE A 7 14.50 1.50 -1.30
CA PHE A 7 13.65 1.24 -2.45
C PHE A 7 13.09 2.55 -2.98
N ILE A 8 13.21 2.75 -4.29
CA ILE A 8 12.67 3.91 -5.00
C ILE A 8 11.60 3.39 -5.95
N GLY A 9 10.44 4.06 -5.96
CA GLY A 9 9.30 3.71 -6.80
C GLY A 9 8.32 4.86 -6.87
N THR A 10 7.11 4.58 -7.35
CA THR A 10 6.05 5.58 -7.58
C THR A 10 4.73 5.13 -6.99
N ALA A 11 3.81 6.07 -6.80
CA ALA A 11 2.40 5.78 -6.58
C ALA A 11 1.77 5.38 -7.92
N GLY A 12 1.46 4.10 -8.07
CA GLY A 12 1.01 3.49 -9.31
C GLY A 12 2.16 3.17 -10.29
N TRP A 13 1.84 2.30 -11.25
CA TRP A 13 2.76 1.76 -12.27
C TRP A 13 2.33 2.13 -13.70
N GLY A 14 1.56 3.21 -13.86
CA GLY A 14 1.24 3.73 -15.18
C GLY A 14 2.52 4.21 -15.87
N ILE A 15 2.82 3.71 -17.07
CA ILE A 15 3.98 4.12 -17.86
C ILE A 15 3.51 5.23 -18.83
N PRO A 16 3.93 6.49 -18.65
CA PRO A 16 3.60 7.56 -19.58
C PRO A 16 4.13 7.24 -20.99
N THR A 17 3.35 7.56 -22.03
CA THR A 17 3.70 7.27 -23.43
C THR A 17 5.09 7.77 -23.81
N ARG A 18 5.50 8.93 -23.30
CA ARG A 18 6.83 9.52 -23.56
C ARG A 18 8.00 8.65 -23.08
N TYR A 19 7.79 7.80 -22.08
CA TYR A 19 8.79 6.84 -21.58
C TYR A 19 8.50 5.42 -22.09
N GLY A 20 7.50 5.24 -22.96
CA GLY A 20 7.02 3.91 -23.36
C GLY A 20 8.11 3.04 -24.00
N GLN A 21 9.07 3.65 -24.70
CA GLN A 21 10.21 2.96 -25.31
C GLN A 21 11.29 2.54 -24.29
N ASP A 22 11.40 3.26 -23.16
CA ASP A 22 12.39 2.99 -22.12
C ASP A 22 12.01 1.77 -21.25
N PHE A 23 10.74 1.36 -21.27
CA PHE A 23 10.24 0.21 -20.53
C PHE A 23 10.08 -1.00 -21.46
N PRO A 24 10.93 -2.04 -21.33
CA PRO A 24 10.98 -3.18 -22.24
C PRO A 24 9.62 -3.86 -22.43
N GLN A 25 9.32 -4.28 -23.66
CA GLN A 25 8.18 -5.14 -24.00
C GLN A 25 8.63 -6.61 -24.08
N PRO A 26 7.72 -7.62 -24.07
CA PRO A 26 6.27 -7.55 -23.86
C PRO A 26 5.88 -7.51 -22.37
N GLY A 27 4.59 -7.30 -22.08
CA GLY A 27 4.00 -7.46 -20.74
C GLY A 27 2.97 -6.37 -20.40
N SER A 28 2.22 -6.61 -19.34
CA SER A 28 1.39 -5.58 -18.69
C SER A 28 2.24 -4.41 -18.17
N HIS A 29 1.60 -3.28 -17.87
CA HIS A 29 2.33 -2.13 -17.30
C HIS A 29 3.07 -2.48 -16.01
N LEU A 30 2.51 -3.33 -15.15
CA LEU A 30 3.15 -3.73 -13.90
C LEU A 30 4.39 -4.60 -14.14
N GLU A 31 4.30 -5.59 -15.05
CA GLU A 31 5.45 -6.43 -15.42
C GLU A 31 6.60 -5.58 -15.96
N ARG A 32 6.28 -4.65 -16.86
CA ARG A 32 7.25 -3.73 -17.46
C ARG A 32 7.85 -2.79 -16.43
N TYR A 33 7.01 -2.22 -15.55
CA TYR A 33 7.43 -1.36 -14.45
C TYR A 33 8.42 -2.06 -13.51
N SER A 34 8.12 -3.32 -13.15
CA SER A 34 8.92 -4.10 -12.21
C SER A 34 10.34 -4.44 -12.69
N ARG A 35 10.64 -4.21 -13.97
CA ARG A 35 12.00 -4.35 -14.53
C ARG A 35 12.92 -3.20 -14.17
N HIS A 36 12.38 -2.04 -13.77
CA HIS A 36 13.15 -0.84 -13.46
C HIS A 36 13.11 -0.46 -11.99
N PHE A 37 11.96 -0.65 -11.34
CA PHE A 37 11.76 -0.27 -9.95
C PHE A 37 11.53 -1.51 -9.08
N PRO A 38 12.11 -1.57 -7.87
CA PRO A 38 11.92 -2.69 -6.95
C PRO A 38 10.64 -2.59 -6.10
N ILE A 39 9.92 -1.47 -6.15
CA ILE A 39 8.72 -1.23 -5.33
C ILE A 39 7.70 -0.37 -6.08
N VAL A 40 6.42 -0.55 -5.77
CA VAL A 40 5.35 0.38 -6.14
C VAL A 40 4.35 0.56 -5.00
N GLU A 41 3.72 1.73 -4.91
CA GLU A 41 2.55 1.93 -4.08
C GLU A 41 1.26 1.63 -4.87
N ILE A 42 0.39 0.80 -4.30
CA ILE A 42 -1.00 0.62 -4.71
C ILE A 42 -1.83 1.68 -4.01
N ASP A 43 -2.21 2.71 -4.75
CA ASP A 43 -3.06 3.81 -4.27
C ASP A 43 -4.55 3.59 -4.59
N THR A 44 -4.85 2.79 -5.62
CA THR A 44 -6.23 2.53 -6.05
C THR A 44 -7.10 1.88 -4.97
N SER A 45 -6.52 1.17 -4.01
CA SER A 45 -7.23 0.60 -2.83
C SER A 45 -7.83 1.67 -1.93
N PHE A 46 -7.31 2.89 -1.97
CA PHE A 46 -7.89 4.04 -1.28
C PHE A 46 -9.32 4.32 -1.77
N TYR A 47 -9.55 4.22 -3.09
CA TYR A 47 -10.81 4.61 -3.72
C TYR A 47 -11.80 3.46 -3.85
N LYS A 48 -11.31 2.23 -4.06
CA LYS A 48 -12.16 1.06 -4.25
C LYS A 48 -11.49 -0.20 -3.69
N PRO A 49 -12.27 -1.12 -3.08
CA PRO A 49 -11.73 -2.42 -2.71
C PRO A 49 -11.35 -3.22 -3.96
N HIS A 50 -10.33 -4.07 -3.81
CA HIS A 50 -9.96 -5.06 -4.83
C HIS A 50 -10.20 -6.45 -4.26
N ARG A 51 -10.54 -7.40 -5.13
CA ARG A 51 -10.64 -8.79 -4.71
C ARG A 51 -9.25 -9.38 -4.45
N ARG A 52 -9.15 -10.38 -3.59
CA ARG A 52 -7.88 -11.05 -3.27
C ARG A 52 -7.15 -11.56 -4.52
N GLU A 53 -7.88 -12.12 -5.49
CA GLU A 53 -7.30 -12.64 -6.74
C GLU A 53 -6.63 -11.53 -7.58
N THR A 54 -7.05 -10.28 -7.39
CA THR A 54 -6.42 -9.13 -8.06
C THR A 54 -5.03 -8.87 -7.49
N TYR A 55 -4.90 -8.94 -6.16
CA TYR A 55 -3.62 -8.84 -5.46
C TYR A 55 -2.70 -10.02 -5.81
N GLU A 56 -3.22 -11.24 -5.81
CA GLU A 56 -2.46 -12.45 -6.18
C GLU A 56 -1.93 -12.36 -7.62
N ARG A 57 -2.77 -11.88 -8.56
CA ARG A 57 -2.34 -11.64 -9.93
C ARG A 57 -1.23 -10.59 -10.02
N TRP A 58 -1.32 -9.49 -9.27
CA TRP A 58 -0.25 -8.49 -9.23
C TRP A 58 1.04 -9.05 -8.61
N ALA A 59 0.93 -9.87 -7.57
CA ALA A 59 2.06 -10.53 -6.96
C ALA A 59 2.75 -11.50 -7.93
N GLY A 60 1.98 -12.25 -8.73
CA GLY A 60 2.50 -13.17 -9.74
C GLY A 60 3.13 -12.47 -10.95
N ALA A 61 2.78 -11.21 -11.20
CA ALA A 61 3.26 -10.42 -12.33
C ALA A 61 4.63 -9.76 -12.11
N VAL A 62 5.26 -9.93 -10.93
CA VAL A 62 6.50 -9.24 -10.57
C VAL A 62 7.53 -10.19 -9.95
N PRO A 63 8.85 -9.89 -10.05
CA PRO A 63 9.91 -10.70 -9.46
C PRO A 63 9.75 -10.90 -7.95
N GLU A 64 10.31 -11.98 -7.41
CA GLU A 64 10.21 -12.32 -5.98
C GLU A 64 10.69 -11.22 -5.02
N HIS A 65 11.73 -10.49 -5.42
CA HIS A 65 12.30 -9.38 -4.63
C HIS A 65 11.47 -8.09 -4.69
N PHE A 66 10.49 -7.99 -5.59
CA PHE A 66 9.65 -6.82 -5.73
C PHE A 66 8.78 -6.64 -4.47
N ARG A 67 8.50 -5.40 -4.11
CA ARG A 67 7.69 -5.04 -2.95
C ARG A 67 6.52 -4.17 -3.32
N PHE A 68 5.46 -4.24 -2.52
CA PHE A 68 4.32 -3.36 -2.61
C PHE A 68 4.18 -2.57 -1.30
N ALA A 69 3.92 -1.27 -1.43
CA ALA A 69 3.23 -0.50 -0.43
C ALA A 69 1.75 -0.45 -0.80
N VAL A 70 0.83 -0.55 0.16
CA VAL A 70 -0.61 -0.50 -0.12
C VAL A 70 -1.25 0.57 0.75
N LYS A 71 -1.91 1.52 0.11
CA LYS A 71 -2.63 2.58 0.80
C LYS A 71 -3.93 2.04 1.38
N LEU A 72 -4.19 2.36 2.64
CA LEU A 72 -5.44 1.98 3.30
C LEU A 72 -6.66 2.57 2.59
N PRO A 73 -7.81 1.88 2.62
CA PRO A 73 -9.08 2.41 2.13
C PRO A 73 -9.44 3.76 2.74
N LYS A 74 -10.02 4.64 1.93
CA LYS A 74 -10.57 5.93 2.38
C LYS A 74 -11.57 5.76 3.51
N ALA A 75 -12.36 4.69 3.47
CA ALA A 75 -13.32 4.35 4.53
C ALA A 75 -12.66 4.28 5.91
N ILE A 76 -11.44 3.75 6.01
CA ILE A 76 -10.71 3.62 7.28
C ILE A 76 -10.14 4.97 7.73
N THR A 77 -9.40 5.65 6.85
CA THR A 77 -8.61 6.84 7.26
C THR A 77 -9.37 8.16 7.20
N HIS A 78 -10.36 8.30 6.32
CA HIS A 78 -11.08 9.56 6.10
C HIS A 78 -12.52 9.54 6.62
N GLU A 79 -13.22 8.41 6.51
CA GLU A 79 -14.64 8.32 6.89
C GLU A 79 -14.78 7.89 8.35
N HIS A 80 -14.20 6.75 8.71
CA HIS A 80 -14.14 6.26 10.09
C HIS A 80 -13.06 6.93 10.94
N ARG A 81 -12.11 7.62 10.29
CA ARG A 81 -11.04 8.38 10.97
C ARG A 81 -10.32 7.55 12.04
N LEU A 82 -10.00 6.30 11.69
CA LEU A 82 -9.37 5.27 12.52
C LEU A 82 -10.22 4.68 13.66
N ALA A 83 -11.46 5.14 13.87
CA ALA A 83 -12.33 4.68 14.95
C ALA A 83 -13.37 3.66 14.47
N GLY A 84 -13.55 2.56 15.23
CA GLY A 84 -14.59 1.55 14.97
C GLY A 84 -14.53 0.97 13.55
N CYS A 85 -13.32 0.64 13.09
CA CYS A 85 -13.07 0.19 11.71
C CYS A 85 -12.40 -1.19 11.64
N ASP A 86 -12.48 -1.97 12.72
CA ASP A 86 -11.87 -3.29 12.88
C ASP A 86 -12.25 -4.24 11.74
N ASP A 87 -13.54 -4.39 11.46
CA ASP A 87 -14.05 -5.28 10.41
C ASP A 87 -13.61 -4.81 9.01
N LEU A 88 -13.54 -3.49 8.80
CA LEU A 88 -13.07 -2.91 7.53
C LEU A 88 -11.58 -3.19 7.33
N LEU A 89 -10.78 -3.04 8.40
CA LEU A 89 -9.36 -3.35 8.34
C LEU A 89 -9.14 -4.84 8.11
N GLU A 90 -9.84 -5.72 8.81
CA GLU A 90 -9.72 -7.16 8.66
C GLU A 90 -10.06 -7.63 7.24
N SER A 91 -11.19 -7.16 6.70
CA SER A 91 -11.59 -7.46 5.32
C SER A 91 -10.56 -6.97 4.30
N PHE A 92 -10.02 -5.76 4.49
CA PHE A 92 -8.98 -5.21 3.62
C PHE A 92 -7.67 -6.01 3.73
N LEU A 93 -7.25 -6.41 4.93
CA LEU A 93 -6.03 -7.19 5.14
C LEU A 93 -6.15 -8.56 4.47
N LEU A 94 -7.28 -9.27 4.62
CA LEU A 94 -7.53 -10.56 3.95
C LEU A 94 -7.44 -10.46 2.42
N GLN A 95 -7.83 -9.33 1.85
CA GLN A 95 -7.68 -9.06 0.42
C GLN A 95 -6.21 -8.77 0.06
N ALA A 96 -5.58 -7.83 0.76
CA ALA A 96 -4.22 -7.38 0.50
C ALA A 96 -3.16 -8.47 0.74
N GLU A 97 -3.43 -9.43 1.62
CA GLU A 97 -2.62 -10.63 1.85
C GLU A 97 -2.43 -11.50 0.60
N GLY A 98 -3.26 -11.31 -0.44
CA GLY A 98 -3.00 -11.89 -1.76
C GLY A 98 -1.63 -11.52 -2.34
N LEU A 99 -1.00 -10.44 -1.86
CA LEU A 99 0.38 -10.07 -2.19
C LEU A 99 1.45 -10.96 -1.53
N GLY A 100 1.07 -11.75 -0.52
CA GLY A 100 1.96 -12.62 0.24
C GLY A 100 3.18 -11.86 0.80
N ALA A 101 4.36 -12.48 0.68
CA ALA A 101 5.63 -11.91 1.15
C ALA A 101 6.05 -10.60 0.44
N LYS A 102 5.37 -10.21 -0.66
CA LYS A 102 5.65 -8.95 -1.36
C LYS A 102 4.94 -7.75 -0.72
N LEU A 103 3.94 -7.96 0.14
CA LEU A 103 3.33 -6.90 0.94
C LEU A 103 4.33 -6.40 1.99
N SER A 104 4.80 -5.16 1.84
CA SER A 104 5.90 -4.65 2.65
C SER A 104 5.52 -3.49 3.57
N VAL A 105 4.57 -2.67 3.13
CA VAL A 105 4.13 -1.46 3.83
C VAL A 105 2.63 -1.30 3.65
N LEU A 106 1.95 -0.91 4.71
CA LEU A 106 0.60 -0.35 4.66
C LEU A 106 0.68 1.15 4.99
N LEU A 107 0.25 1.98 4.04
CA LEU A 107 0.26 3.43 4.19
C LEU A 107 -1.06 3.91 4.81
N VAL A 108 -0.94 4.49 6.00
CA VAL A 108 -1.99 5.15 6.78
C VAL A 108 -1.88 6.66 6.52
N GLN A 109 -2.38 7.12 5.39
CA GLN A 109 -2.45 8.55 5.07
C GLN A 109 -3.76 9.15 5.61
N LEU A 110 -3.64 10.15 6.49
CA LEU A 110 -4.76 10.80 7.17
C LEU A 110 -5.15 12.12 6.48
N PRO A 111 -6.43 12.53 6.52
CA PRO A 111 -6.84 13.81 5.95
C PRO A 111 -6.34 14.99 6.78
N PRO A 112 -6.17 16.18 6.17
CA PRO A 112 -5.82 17.40 6.89
C PRO A 112 -6.93 17.88 7.85
N SER A 113 -8.13 17.31 7.80
CA SER A 113 -9.24 17.63 8.72
C SER A 113 -9.26 16.75 9.98
N LEU A 114 -8.31 15.81 10.12
CA LEU A 114 -8.20 14.93 11.28
C LEU A 114 -7.10 15.40 12.24
N SER A 115 -7.52 16.11 13.29
CA SER A 115 -6.69 16.39 14.46
C SER A 115 -6.22 15.10 15.13
N PHE A 116 -5.04 15.16 15.74
CA PHE A 116 -4.47 14.05 16.47
C PHE A 116 -5.24 13.78 17.76
N GLU A 117 -5.82 12.58 17.85
CA GLU A 117 -6.49 12.06 19.04
C GLU A 117 -5.70 10.84 19.55
N PRO A 118 -4.93 10.95 20.65
CA PRO A 118 -3.98 9.93 21.08
C PRO A 118 -4.59 8.54 21.27
N ASP A 119 -5.76 8.46 21.94
CA ASP A 119 -6.38 7.18 22.25
C ASP A 119 -6.90 6.47 21.00
N VAL A 120 -7.45 7.23 20.05
CA VAL A 120 -7.92 6.72 18.76
C VAL A 120 -6.75 6.21 17.93
N ALA A 121 -5.68 7.02 17.84
CA ALA A 121 -4.49 6.65 17.09
C ALA A 121 -3.81 5.41 17.70
N SER A 122 -3.54 5.40 19.01
CA SER A 122 -2.91 4.26 19.69
C SER A 122 -3.74 3.00 19.51
N GLY A 123 -5.06 3.08 19.77
CA GLY A 123 -5.96 1.95 19.61
C GLY A 123 -5.92 1.34 18.21
N PHE A 124 -5.96 2.19 17.17
CA PHE A 124 -5.85 1.73 15.79
C PHE A 124 -4.50 1.08 15.47
N PHE A 125 -3.39 1.73 15.80
CA PHE A 125 -2.05 1.21 15.47
C PHE A 125 -1.69 -0.04 16.27
N ASP A 126 -2.11 -0.13 17.53
CA ASP A 126 -1.94 -1.33 18.36
C ASP A 126 -2.75 -2.51 17.83
N MET A 127 -3.97 -2.26 17.35
CA MET A 127 -4.81 -3.28 16.74
C MET A 127 -4.25 -3.71 15.37
N ALA A 128 -3.92 -2.75 14.50
CA ALA A 128 -3.43 -3.02 13.16
C ALA A 128 -2.09 -3.77 13.18
N SER A 129 -1.16 -3.39 14.05
CA SER A 129 0.16 -4.03 14.16
C SER A 129 0.11 -5.50 14.59
N LYS A 130 -0.94 -5.91 15.30
CA LYS A 130 -1.18 -7.31 15.70
C LYS A 130 -1.78 -8.16 14.58
N ARG A 131 -2.40 -7.53 13.57
CA ARG A 131 -3.14 -8.21 12.50
C ARG A 131 -2.36 -8.31 11.19
N THR A 132 -1.18 -7.71 11.07
CA THR A 132 -0.38 -7.76 9.85
C THR A 132 1.11 -7.80 10.15
N GLN A 133 1.87 -8.49 9.28
CA GLN A 133 3.33 -8.46 9.28
C GLN A 133 3.90 -7.28 8.47
N ALA A 134 3.04 -6.58 7.72
CA ALA A 134 3.45 -5.40 6.95
C ALA A 134 3.81 -4.25 7.88
N ARG A 135 4.81 -3.45 7.50
CA ARG A 135 5.15 -2.24 8.26
C ARG A 135 4.04 -1.20 8.09
N LEU A 136 3.59 -0.62 9.19
CA LEU A 136 2.66 0.51 9.15
C LEU A 136 3.45 1.81 8.98
N ALA A 137 3.09 2.62 7.98
CA ALA A 137 3.63 3.95 7.78
C ALA A 137 2.51 4.97 7.94
N CYS A 138 2.66 5.90 8.90
CA CYS A 138 1.69 6.97 9.12
C CYS A 138 2.11 8.24 8.36
N GLU A 139 1.18 8.82 7.62
CA GLU A 139 1.34 10.12 6.96
C GLU A 139 0.20 11.06 7.43
N PRO A 140 0.38 11.74 8.57
CA PRO A 140 -0.57 12.75 9.03
C PRO A 140 -0.50 13.99 8.13
N ARG A 141 -1.65 14.64 7.91
CA ARG A 141 -1.75 15.89 7.14
C ARG A 141 -2.30 17.06 7.95
N HIS A 142 -2.71 16.80 9.19
CA HIS A 142 -3.03 17.85 10.15
C HIS A 142 -1.75 18.24 10.94
N PRO A 143 -1.58 19.52 11.35
CA PRO A 143 -0.36 19.97 12.05
C PRO A 143 -0.18 19.50 13.50
N SER A 144 -1.26 19.07 14.17
CA SER A 144 -1.27 18.60 15.56
C SER A 144 -0.53 17.28 15.77
#